data_AF-A0A4Q3JCK6-F1
#
_entry.id   AF-A0A4Q3JCK6-F1
#
_cell.length_a   1.000
_cell.length_b   1.000
_cell.length_c   1.000
_cell.angle_alpha   90.00
_cell.angle_beta   90.00
_cell.angle_gamma   90.00
#
_symmetry.space_group_name_H-M   'P 1'
#
loop_
_entity.id
_entity.type
_entity.pdbx_description
1 polymer ?
#
loop_
_entity_poly.entity_id
_entity_poly.type
_entity_poly.pdbx_seq_one_letter_code
_entity_poly.pdbx_strand_id
1 'polypeptide(L)'
;MAGTSSLDSYLAGNEPAPRSFQFEKLNFDTANSNVRPADAAEVNEIATVLKQYGNAHVRIAGYADARGSSAANNALGKARADAVKAALVGQGIDAGRIETVSGGEADPVGNNATTSGQAENRRTELVVTSR
;
A
#
# COMPACT_ATOMS: atom_id res chain seq x y z
N MET A 1 15.59 0.97 -6.05
CA MET A 1 14.81 0.27 -5.00
C MET A 1 13.67 1.19 -4.63
N ALA A 2 12.43 0.70 -4.66
CA ALA A 2 11.23 1.52 -4.62
C ALA A 2 10.68 1.60 -3.19
N GLY A 3 11.42 2.26 -2.30
CA GLY A 3 11.04 2.54 -0.91
C GLY A 3 10.68 4.00 -0.69
N THR A 4 10.47 4.39 0.58
CA THR A 4 10.14 5.75 1.06
C THR A 4 10.98 6.87 0.41
N SER A 5 12.25 6.62 0.12
CA SER A 5 13.14 7.55 -0.58
C SER A 5 12.68 7.88 -2.01
N SER A 6 12.08 6.92 -2.72
CA SER A 6 11.52 7.14 -4.06
C SER A 6 10.21 7.94 -4.02
N LEU A 7 9.41 7.78 -2.96
CA LEU A 7 8.21 8.58 -2.73
C LEU A 7 8.56 10.04 -2.44
N ASP A 8 9.52 10.30 -1.56
CA ASP A 8 9.99 11.65 -1.25
C ASP A 8 10.59 12.34 -2.49
N SER A 9 11.49 11.64 -3.21
CA SER A 9 12.09 12.17 -4.44
C SER A 9 11.04 12.46 -5.51
N TYR A 10 10.04 11.59 -5.63
CA TYR A 10 8.90 11.86 -6.50
C TYR A 10 8.22 13.13 -6.05
N LEU A 11 7.70 13.20 -4.81
CA LEU A 11 6.91 14.31 -4.26
C LEU A 11 7.63 15.67 -4.27
N ALA A 12 8.96 15.68 -4.19
CA ALA A 12 9.80 16.87 -4.37
C ALA A 12 9.91 17.34 -5.84
N GLY A 13 9.68 16.45 -6.80
CA GLY A 13 9.80 16.71 -8.23
C GLY A 13 8.49 17.11 -8.93
N ASN A 14 8.56 17.26 -10.25
CA ASN A 14 7.44 17.66 -11.13
C ASN A 14 6.96 16.53 -12.08
N GLU A 15 7.32 15.29 -11.79
CA GLU A 15 6.78 14.13 -12.52
C GLU A 15 5.23 14.09 -12.50
N PRO A 16 4.57 13.62 -13.56
CA PRO A 16 3.11 13.58 -13.60
C PRO A 16 2.54 12.54 -12.61
N ALA A 17 1.32 12.79 -12.14
CA ALA A 17 0.49 11.83 -11.42
C ALA A 17 -0.49 11.13 -12.39
N PRO A 18 -0.92 9.88 -12.12
CA PRO A 18 -0.64 9.09 -10.93
C PRO A 18 0.68 8.31 -10.99
N ARG A 19 1.27 8.02 -9.82
CA ARG A 19 2.46 7.15 -9.68
C ARG A 19 2.30 6.17 -8.52
N SER A 20 2.55 4.88 -8.79
CA SER A 20 2.50 3.81 -7.79
C SER A 20 3.86 3.53 -7.16
N PHE A 21 3.86 3.32 -5.84
CA PHE A 21 4.99 2.92 -5.02
C PHE A 21 4.59 1.67 -4.23
N GLN A 22 5.43 0.65 -4.22
CA GLN A 22 5.16 -0.58 -3.47
C GLN A 22 5.74 -0.44 -2.06
N PHE A 23 5.02 -0.91 -1.05
CA PHE A 23 5.61 -1.06 0.28
C PHE A 23 6.59 -2.24 0.25
N GLU A 24 7.83 -2.02 0.67
CA GLU A 24 8.92 -3.00 0.60
C GLU A 24 8.84 -4.04 1.72
N LYS A 25 8.41 -3.63 2.93
CA LYS A 25 8.43 -4.49 4.12
C LYS A 25 7.05 -4.85 4.63
N LEU A 26 6.02 -4.07 4.30
CA LEU A 26 4.64 -4.31 4.68
C LEU A 26 4.10 -5.63 4.07
N ASN A 27 4.27 -6.70 4.83
CA ASN A 27 3.75 -8.03 4.49
C ASN A 27 2.63 -8.39 5.46
N PHE A 28 1.50 -8.81 4.91
CA PHE A 28 0.41 -9.34 5.70
C PHE A 28 0.49 -10.86 5.75
N ASP A 29 0.28 -11.43 6.95
CA ASP A 29 0.09 -12.87 7.09
C ASP A 29 -1.11 -13.34 6.26
N THR A 30 -1.13 -14.64 5.94
CA THR A 30 -2.22 -15.24 5.15
C THR A 30 -3.56 -14.98 5.85
N ALA A 31 -4.54 -14.47 5.10
CA ALA A 31 -5.86 -14.08 5.61
C ALA A 31 -5.87 -13.03 6.74
N ASN A 32 -4.77 -12.29 6.93
CA ASN A 32 -4.67 -11.22 7.93
C ASN A 32 -4.59 -9.84 7.26
N SER A 33 -5.06 -8.82 7.98
CA SER A 33 -5.00 -7.40 7.63
C SER A 33 -4.32 -6.54 8.69
N ASN A 34 -3.73 -7.15 9.72
CA ASN A 34 -3.02 -6.41 10.77
C ASN A 34 -1.64 -5.98 10.29
N VAL A 35 -1.34 -4.69 10.41
CA VAL A 35 0.01 -4.14 10.23
C VAL A 35 0.88 -4.63 11.40
N ARG A 36 1.94 -5.39 11.11
CA ARG A 36 2.81 -5.92 12.16
C ARG A 36 3.68 -4.81 12.74
N PRO A 37 4.13 -4.91 14.01
CA PRO A 37 5.04 -3.93 14.60
C PRO A 37 6.33 -3.70 13.79
N ALA A 38 6.85 -4.76 13.16
CA ALA A 38 8.02 -4.68 12.29
C ALA A 38 7.78 -3.82 11.03
N ASP A 39 6.53 -3.74 10.57
CA ASP A 39 6.14 -2.98 9.38
C ASP A 39 5.67 -1.55 9.74
N ALA A 40 5.43 -1.28 11.03
CA ALA A 40 5.04 0.03 11.53
C ALA A 40 6.11 1.11 11.27
N ALA A 41 7.38 0.70 11.20
CA ALA A 41 8.49 1.60 10.85
C ALA A 41 8.33 2.17 9.44
N GLU A 42 8.00 1.34 8.44
CA GLU A 42 7.79 1.78 7.06
C GLU A 42 6.57 2.68 6.94
N VAL A 43 5.47 2.34 7.63
CA VAL A 43 4.28 3.20 7.68
C VAL A 43 4.60 4.56 8.31
N ASN A 44 5.49 4.62 9.30
CA ASN A 44 5.95 5.86 9.92
C ASN A 44 6.79 6.72 8.98
N GLU A 45 7.73 6.11 8.25
CA GLU A 45 8.50 6.82 7.24
C GLU A 45 7.58 7.44 6.16
N ILE A 46 6.59 6.67 5.67
CA ILE A 46 5.61 7.18 4.69
C ILE A 46 4.77 8.30 5.29
N ALA A 47 4.30 8.17 6.54
CA ALA A 47 3.57 9.22 7.20
C ALA A 47 4.41 10.50 7.35
N THR A 48 5.70 10.37 7.64
CA THR A 48 6.64 11.51 7.73
C THR A 48 6.74 12.24 6.39
N VAL A 49 6.89 11.50 5.30
CA VAL A 49 6.89 12.08 3.94
C VAL A 49 5.55 12.75 3.62
N LEU A 50 4.41 12.09 3.88
CA LEU A 50 3.09 12.67 3.59
C LEU A 50 2.75 13.90 4.44
N LYS A 51 3.35 14.07 5.62
CA LYS A 51 3.26 15.29 6.41
C LYS A 51 4.04 16.44 5.79
N GLN A 52 5.21 16.17 5.23
CA GLN A 52 6.02 17.17 4.53
C GLN A 52 5.29 17.71 3.29
N TYR A 53 4.59 16.84 2.56
CA TYR A 53 3.82 17.20 1.36
C TYR A 53 2.32 17.22 1.64
N GLY A 54 1.84 18.24 2.35
CA GLY A 54 0.45 18.37 2.81
C GLY A 54 -0.63 18.35 1.72
N ASN A 55 -0.28 18.69 0.48
CA ASN A 55 -1.19 18.71 -0.66
C ASN A 55 -1.28 17.36 -1.40
N ALA A 56 -0.43 16.39 -1.06
CA ALA A 56 -0.43 15.09 -1.72
C ALA A 56 -1.68 14.30 -1.31
N HIS A 57 -2.43 13.82 -2.30
CA HIS A 57 -3.48 12.82 -2.14
C HIS A 57 -2.95 11.47 -2.61
N VAL A 58 -3.30 10.43 -1.84
CA VAL A 58 -2.83 9.08 -2.09
C VAL A 58 -3.99 8.09 -2.07
N ARG A 59 -3.82 7.02 -2.83
CA ARG A 59 -4.68 5.85 -2.82
C ARG A 59 -3.87 4.63 -2.41
N ILE A 60 -4.33 3.94 -1.38
CA ILE A 60 -3.73 2.68 -0.94
C ILE A 60 -4.47 1.53 -1.63
N ALA A 61 -3.74 0.70 -2.37
CA ALA A 61 -4.26 -0.49 -3.02
C ALA A 61 -3.71 -1.74 -2.33
N GLY A 62 -4.61 -2.59 -1.81
CA GLY A 62 -4.24 -3.86 -1.21
C GLY A 62 -4.55 -5.03 -2.14
N TYR A 63 -3.59 -5.95 -2.28
CA TYR A 63 -3.69 -7.15 -3.11
C TYR A 63 -3.65 -8.41 -2.24
N ALA A 64 -4.33 -9.46 -2.71
CA ALA A 64 -4.32 -10.79 -2.15
C ALA A 64 -3.67 -11.76 -3.13
N ASP A 65 -3.25 -12.94 -2.64
CA ASP A 65 -2.84 -14.01 -3.56
C ASP A 65 -4.07 -14.69 -4.18
N ALA A 66 -3.87 -15.43 -5.28
CA ALA A 66 -4.97 -16.02 -6.05
C ALA A 66 -5.68 -17.20 -5.36
N ARG A 67 -5.43 -17.47 -4.06
CA ARG A 67 -6.07 -18.57 -3.34
C ARG A 67 -7.39 -18.09 -2.75
N GLY A 68 -8.48 -18.80 -3.05
CA GLY A 68 -9.81 -18.47 -2.55
C GLY A 68 -10.72 -17.93 -3.65
N SER A 69 -11.81 -17.28 -3.27
CA SER A 69 -12.72 -16.64 -4.22
C SER A 69 -12.28 -15.20 -4.49
N SER A 70 -12.52 -14.72 -5.71
CA SER A 70 -12.29 -13.31 -6.07
C SER A 70 -12.98 -12.35 -5.08
N ALA A 71 -14.19 -12.68 -4.61
CA ALA A 71 -14.90 -11.87 -3.60
C ALA A 71 -14.15 -11.81 -2.27
N ALA A 72 -13.60 -12.94 -1.80
CA ALA A 72 -12.79 -12.98 -0.58
C ALA A 72 -11.47 -12.22 -0.74
N ASN A 73 -10.82 -12.34 -1.90
CA ASN A 73 -9.57 -11.65 -2.21
C ASN A 73 -9.78 -10.13 -2.29
N ASN A 74 -10.89 -9.68 -2.88
CA ASN A 74 -11.28 -8.28 -2.89
C ASN A 74 -11.57 -7.74 -1.48
N ALA A 75 -12.30 -8.49 -0.66
CA ALA A 75 -12.57 -8.09 0.72
C ALA A 75 -11.27 -7.99 1.54
N LEU A 76 -10.37 -8.97 1.40
CA LEU A 76 -9.10 -9.01 2.11
C LEU A 76 -8.15 -7.88 1.66
N GLY A 77 -8.03 -7.65 0.36
CA GLY A 77 -7.23 -6.55 -0.17
C GLY A 77 -7.75 -5.19 0.31
N LYS A 78 -9.08 -4.99 0.32
CA LYS A 78 -9.69 -3.77 0.87
C LYS A 78 -9.39 -3.61 2.36
N ALA A 79 -9.54 -4.67 3.15
CA ALA A 79 -9.27 -4.64 4.58
C ALA A 79 -7.81 -4.29 4.89
N ARG A 80 -6.86 -4.79 4.10
CA ARG A 80 -5.43 -4.45 4.22
C ARG A 80 -5.17 -2.97 3.90
N ALA A 81 -5.75 -2.46 2.82
CA ALA A 81 -5.64 -1.05 2.47
C ALA A 81 -6.25 -0.15 3.57
N ASP A 82 -7.39 -0.55 4.14
CA ASP A 82 -8.02 0.16 5.25
C ASP A 82 -7.18 0.15 6.53
N ALA A 83 -6.50 -0.95 6.83
CA ALA A 83 -5.60 -1.03 7.98
C ALA A 83 -4.40 -0.07 7.84
N VAL A 84 -3.83 0.04 6.64
CA VAL A 84 -2.76 1.01 6.36
C VAL A 84 -3.26 2.44 6.46
N LYS A 85 -4.45 2.73 5.90
CA LYS A 85 -5.08 4.04 6.05
C LYS A 85 -5.28 4.38 7.53
N ALA A 86 -5.81 3.46 8.33
CA ALA A 86 -6.00 3.67 9.77
C ALA A 86 -4.68 3.96 10.49
N ALA A 87 -3.60 3.25 10.14
CA ALA A 87 -2.27 3.49 10.69
C ALA A 87 -1.72 4.88 10.30
N LEU A 88 -1.86 5.30 9.05
CA LEU A 88 -1.45 6.63 8.59
C LEU A 88 -2.27 7.76 9.24
N VAL A 89 -3.58 7.57 9.37
CA VAL A 89 -4.47 8.53 10.07
C VAL A 89 -4.12 8.61 11.55
N GLY A 90 -3.82 7.47 12.20
CA GLY A 90 -3.33 7.44 13.58
C GLY A 90 -2.02 8.19 13.79
N GLN A 91 -1.23 8.37 12.71
CA GLN A 91 -0.04 9.21 12.73
C GLN A 91 -0.31 10.69 12.40
N GLY A 92 -1.56 11.08 12.14
CA GLY A 92 -1.95 12.47 11.92
C GLY A 92 -2.07 12.89 10.44
N ILE A 93 -2.12 11.94 9.50
CA ILE A 93 -2.49 12.25 8.11
C ILE A 93 -4.01 12.42 8.02
N ASP A 94 -4.47 13.46 7.33
CA ASP A 94 -5.91 13.67 7.09
C ASP A 94 -6.50 12.48 6.30
N ALA A 95 -7.57 11.88 6.83
CA ALA A 95 -8.27 10.76 6.21
C ALA A 95 -8.87 11.12 4.84
N GLY A 96 -9.17 12.39 4.56
CA GLY A 96 -9.65 12.89 3.28
C GLY A 96 -8.58 12.92 2.19
N ARG A 97 -7.30 12.80 2.56
CA ARG A 97 -6.17 12.68 1.63
C ARG A 97 -5.87 11.25 1.22
N ILE A 98 -6.53 10.26 1.84
CA ILE A 98 -6.25 8.84 1.66
C ILE A 98 -7.49 8.11 1.15
N GLU A 99 -7.43 7.61 -0.06
CA GLU A 99 -8.40 6.65 -0.60
C GLU A 99 -7.90 5.22 -0.39
N THR A 100 -8.81 4.24 -0.32
CA THR A 100 -8.46 2.82 -0.23
C THR A 100 -9.23 2.02 -1.27
N VAL A 101 -8.53 1.14 -1.96
CA VAL A 101 -9.09 0.24 -2.97
C VAL A 101 -8.53 -1.17 -2.78
N SER A 102 -9.25 -2.16 -3.31
CA SER A 102 -8.69 -3.50 -3.47
C SER A 102 -8.28 -3.71 -4.91
N GLY A 103 -7.08 -4.25 -5.11
CA GLY A 103 -6.68 -4.84 -6.38
C GLY A 103 -7.09 -6.31 -6.51
N GLY A 104 -7.68 -6.90 -5.47
CA GLY A 104 -8.05 -8.31 -5.43
C GLY A 104 -6.86 -9.22 -5.73
N GLU A 105 -7.06 -10.16 -6.65
CA GLU A 105 -6.02 -11.03 -7.22
C GLU A 105 -5.56 -10.56 -8.62
N ALA A 106 -6.04 -9.40 -9.06
CA ALA A 106 -5.68 -8.83 -10.36
C ALA A 106 -4.23 -8.31 -10.33
N ASP A 107 -3.66 -8.15 -11.52
CA ASP A 107 -2.29 -7.67 -11.74
C ASP A 107 -1.23 -8.42 -10.89
N PRO A 108 -1.09 -9.76 -11.07
CA PRO A 108 -0.06 -10.52 -10.39
C PRO A 108 1.32 -10.03 -10.84
N VAL A 109 2.18 -9.71 -9.88
CA VAL A 109 3.59 -9.36 -10.12
C VAL A 109 4.49 -10.57 -10.00
N GLY A 110 4.02 -11.62 -9.34
CA GLY A 110 4.72 -12.88 -9.13
C GLY A 110 3.93 -14.09 -9.62
N ASN A 111 4.63 -15.21 -9.83
CA ASN A 111 4.02 -16.47 -10.24
C ASN A 111 3.19 -17.09 -9.10
N ASN A 112 1.86 -17.12 -9.23
CA ASN A 112 0.95 -17.71 -8.25
C ASN A 112 1.15 -19.22 -8.01
N ALA A 113 1.88 -19.93 -8.88
CA ALA A 113 2.22 -21.34 -8.68
C ALA A 113 3.38 -21.57 -7.71
N THR A 114 4.15 -20.53 -7.34
CA THR A 114 5.27 -20.65 -6.41
C THR A 114 4.99 -19.90 -5.11
N THR A 115 5.50 -20.40 -3.99
CA THR A 115 5.37 -19.72 -2.69
C THR A 115 5.96 -18.32 -2.71
N SER A 116 7.05 -18.13 -3.46
CA SER A 116 7.69 -16.81 -3.65
C SER A 116 6.78 -15.86 -4.42
N GLY A 117 6.23 -16.27 -5.56
CA GLY A 117 5.37 -15.40 -6.36
C GLY A 117 4.03 -15.11 -5.68
N GLN A 118 3.50 -16.04 -4.89
CA GLN A 118 2.35 -15.76 -4.01
C GLN A 118 2.68 -14.69 -2.95
N ALA A 119 3.89 -14.71 -2.39
CA ALA A 119 4.32 -13.68 -1.45
C ALA A 119 4.43 -12.30 -2.11
N GLU A 120 4.98 -12.25 -3.32
CA GLU A 120 5.06 -11.03 -4.12
C GLU A 120 3.66 -10.48 -4.48
N ASN A 121 2.67 -11.35 -4.68
CA ASN A 121 1.29 -10.93 -4.95
C ASN A 121 0.54 -10.43 -3.72
N ARG A 122 0.95 -10.81 -2.50
CA ARG A 122 0.43 -10.25 -1.23
C ARG A 122 1.07 -8.90 -0.93
N ARG A 123 0.88 -7.92 -1.81
CA ARG A 123 1.49 -6.59 -1.70
C ARG A 123 0.47 -5.52 -1.36
N THR A 124 1.00 -4.39 -0.89
CA THR A 124 0.27 -3.13 -0.80
C THR A 124 1.02 -2.08 -1.59
N GLU A 125 0.27 -1.24 -2.29
CA GLU A 125 0.82 -0.13 -3.06
C GLU A 125 0.22 1.18 -2.56
N LEU A 126 1.03 2.23 -2.56
CA LEU A 126 0.63 3.61 -2.41
C LEU A 126 0.71 4.28 -3.78
N VAL A 127 -0.42 4.78 -4.26
CA VAL A 127 -0.53 5.51 -5.52
C VAL A 127 -0.72 6.98 -5.18
N VAL A 128 0.21 7.84 -5.56
CA VAL A 128 0.00 9.29 -5.48
C VAL A 128 -0.95 9.68 -6.61
N THR A 129 -2.11 10.23 -6.28
CA THR A 129 -3.15 10.60 -7.26
C THR A 129 -3.09 12.06 -7.66
N SER A 130 -2.66 12.94 -6.75
CA SER A 130 -2.43 14.36 -6.99
C SER A 130 -1.49 14.93 -5.93
N ARG A 131 -0.88 16.09 -6.20
CA ARG A 131 0.06 16.79 -5.32
C ARG A 131 0.19 18.27 -5.69
#